data_AF-W5NAY6-F1
#
_entry.id   AF-W5NAY6-F1
#
_cell.length_a   1.000
_cell.length_b   1.000
_cell.length_c   1.000
_cell.angle_alpha   90.00
_cell.angle_beta   90.00
_cell.angle_gamma   90.00
#
_symmetry.space_group_name_H-M   'P 1'
#
loop_
_entity.id
_entity.type
_entity.pdbx_description
1 polymer ?
#
loop_
_entity_poly.entity_id
_entity_poly.type
_entity_poly.pdbx_seq_one_letter_code
_entity_poly.pdbx_strand_id
1 'polypeptide(L)'
;GVLQVQSIGERVVLFLLSQVVFGTLERPVDEDIYFTPHPAGELGKILWRDGEAAGFYTIKRKGSLCDSCTSQSYTLPVLDTLFVRRRWRRAGLALGMLEDFCSSFASEEALGISCPISASMYQVCRKFLLAHEELRDRLFEVEAPGGWSQRSSVWLRARPEGTAAHR
;
A
#
# COMPACT_ATOMS: atom_id res chain seq x y z
N GLY A 1 16.72 -1.47 6.27
CA GLY A 1 15.42 -1.21 6.93
C GLY A 1 14.57 -0.34 6.04
N VAL A 2 13.35 -0.02 6.48
CA VAL A 2 12.47 0.92 5.78
C VAL A 2 12.88 2.35 6.16
N LEU A 3 13.16 3.20 5.16
CA LEU A 3 13.60 4.58 5.36
C LEU A 3 12.71 5.53 4.56
N GLN A 4 12.32 6.66 5.17
CA GLN A 4 11.57 7.69 4.49
C GLN A 4 12.44 8.41 3.46
N VAL A 5 11.88 8.66 2.28
CA VAL A 5 12.53 9.45 1.22
C VAL A 5 12.62 10.91 1.66
N GLN A 6 13.84 11.46 1.69
CA GLN A 6 14.11 12.85 2.08
C GLN A 6 14.96 13.60 1.04
N SER A 7 15.68 12.90 0.18
CA SER A 7 16.57 13.48 -0.82
C SER A 7 16.08 13.27 -2.25
N ILE A 8 16.60 14.09 -3.18
CA ILE A 8 16.38 13.93 -4.63
C ILE A 8 16.93 12.57 -5.10
N GLY A 9 18.08 12.13 -4.59
CA GLY A 9 18.65 10.82 -4.95
C GLY A 9 17.72 9.67 -4.59
N GLU A 10 17.18 9.65 -3.38
CA GLU A 10 16.17 8.65 -2.97
C GLU A 10 14.90 8.76 -3.79
N ARG A 11 14.50 9.97 -4.17
CA ARG A 11 13.35 10.19 -5.05
C ARG A 11 13.56 9.57 -6.44
N VAL A 12 14.77 9.66 -6.98
CA VAL A 12 15.16 8.98 -8.22
C VAL A 12 15.12 7.47 -8.04
N VAL A 13 15.63 6.94 -6.92
CA VAL A 13 15.54 5.49 -6.62
C VAL A 13 14.09 5.02 -6.55
N LEU A 14 13.22 5.76 -5.87
CA LEU A 14 11.78 5.47 -5.79
C LEU A 14 11.14 5.44 -7.19
N PHE A 15 11.45 6.43 -8.02
CA PHE A 15 10.97 6.49 -9.40
C PHE A 15 11.46 5.29 -10.22
N LEU A 16 12.74 4.93 -10.12
CA LEU A 16 13.30 3.76 -10.83
C LEU A 16 12.63 2.46 -10.37
N LEU A 17 12.38 2.28 -9.08
CA LEU A 17 11.68 1.10 -8.57
C LEU A 17 10.23 1.03 -9.10
N SER A 18 9.53 2.16 -9.09
CA SER A 18 8.11 2.24 -9.48
C SER A 18 7.91 2.10 -10.98
N GLN A 19 8.65 2.86 -11.79
CA GLN A 19 8.37 3.00 -13.22
C GLN A 19 9.21 2.05 -14.08
N VAL A 20 10.44 1.73 -13.67
CA VAL A 20 11.34 0.87 -14.46
C VAL A 20 11.30 -0.55 -13.95
N VAL A 21 11.58 -0.77 -12.66
CA VAL A 21 11.67 -2.12 -12.11
C VAL A 21 10.29 -2.78 -12.05
N PHE A 22 9.31 -2.14 -11.43
CA PHE A 22 7.94 -2.67 -11.41
C PHE A 22 7.27 -2.55 -12.78
N GLY A 23 7.29 -1.35 -13.39
CA GLY A 23 6.57 -1.08 -14.64
C GLY A 23 7.04 -1.87 -15.87
N THR A 24 8.33 -2.26 -15.91
CA THR A 24 8.93 -2.90 -17.09
C THR A 24 9.58 -4.24 -16.77
N LEU A 25 10.48 -4.32 -15.78
CA LEU A 25 11.35 -5.49 -15.58
C LEU A 25 10.70 -6.64 -14.80
N GLU A 26 9.85 -6.31 -13.83
CA GLU A 26 9.23 -7.27 -12.90
C GLU A 26 7.70 -7.18 -12.91
N ARG A 27 7.15 -6.70 -14.04
CA ARG A 27 5.73 -6.50 -14.21
C ARG A 27 4.96 -7.82 -14.05
N PRO A 28 3.89 -7.86 -13.21
CA PRO A 28 3.00 -9.01 -13.16
C PRO A 28 2.31 -9.21 -14.52
N VAL A 29 2.32 -10.43 -15.05
CA VAL A 29 1.72 -10.75 -16.35
C VAL A 29 0.19 -10.78 -16.27
N ASP A 30 -0.35 -11.17 -15.11
CA ASP A 30 -1.78 -11.44 -14.90
C ASP A 30 -2.52 -10.31 -14.14
N GLU A 31 -1.87 -9.17 -13.90
CA GLU A 31 -2.48 -8.04 -13.19
C GLU A 31 -2.37 -6.76 -14.04
N ASP A 32 -3.52 -6.17 -14.40
CA ASP A 32 -3.60 -4.85 -15.05
C ASP A 32 -3.42 -3.71 -14.02
N ILE A 33 -2.35 -3.78 -13.22
CA ILE A 33 -2.03 -2.77 -12.20
C ILE A 33 -0.83 -1.96 -12.67
N TYR A 34 -1.03 -0.65 -12.76
CA TYR A 34 0.01 0.31 -13.10
C TYR A 34 0.15 1.33 -11.99
N PHE A 35 1.40 1.63 -11.61
CA PHE A 35 1.67 2.74 -10.72
C PHE A 35 1.88 3.99 -11.55
N THR A 36 1.08 5.02 -11.28
CA THR A 36 1.30 6.34 -11.83
C THR A 36 2.55 6.96 -11.19
N PRO A 37 3.27 7.85 -11.90
CA PRO A 37 4.37 8.60 -11.30
C PRO A 37 3.90 9.35 -10.06
N HIS A 38 4.58 9.15 -8.93
CA HIS A 38 4.18 9.73 -7.66
C HIS A 38 4.48 11.25 -7.65
N PRO A 39 3.50 12.12 -7.36
CA PRO A 39 3.67 13.57 -7.20
C PRO A 39 4.76 13.98 -6.21
N ALA A 40 5.44 15.10 -6.45
CA ALA A 40 6.57 15.61 -5.65
C ALA A 40 6.32 15.60 -4.12
N GLY A 41 5.11 15.93 -3.69
CA GLY A 41 4.73 16.02 -2.28
C GLY A 41 4.29 14.71 -1.61
N GLU A 42 4.16 13.60 -2.34
CA GLU A 42 3.74 12.33 -1.75
C GLU A 42 4.83 11.70 -0.90
N LEU A 43 4.39 11.09 0.20
CA LEU A 43 5.29 10.33 1.06
C LEU A 43 5.64 9.01 0.41
N GLY A 44 6.93 8.71 0.38
CA GLY A 44 7.45 7.40 0.03
C GLY A 44 8.44 6.92 1.08
N LYS A 45 8.47 5.61 1.30
CA LYS A 45 9.55 4.96 2.03
C LYS A 45 10.18 3.87 1.17
N ILE A 46 11.50 3.74 1.22
CA ILE A 46 12.27 2.72 0.52
C ILE A 46 12.73 1.66 1.52
N LEU A 47 12.51 0.40 1.19
CA LEU A 47 13.07 -0.71 1.92
C LEU A 47 14.48 -1.01 1.39
N TRP A 48 15.48 -0.79 2.23
CA TRP A 48 16.87 -1.15 1.95
C TRP A 48 17.24 -2.49 2.59
N ARG A 49 17.85 -3.37 1.81
CA ARG A 49 18.35 -4.68 2.23
C ARG A 49 19.70 -4.96 1.57
N ASP A 50 20.70 -5.28 2.38
CA ASP A 50 22.05 -5.65 1.92
C ASP A 50 22.65 -4.63 0.93
N GLY A 51 22.50 -3.33 1.23
CA GLY A 51 22.98 -2.22 0.40
C GLY A 51 22.13 -1.89 -0.82
N GLU A 52 21.06 -2.66 -1.08
CA GLU A 52 20.21 -2.50 -2.25
C GLU A 52 18.78 -2.08 -1.90
N ALA A 53 18.16 -1.31 -2.81
CA ALA A 53 16.75 -0.98 -2.68
C ALA A 53 15.91 -2.21 -3.04
N ALA A 54 15.33 -2.85 -2.03
CA ALA A 54 14.60 -4.12 -2.12
C ALA A 54 13.11 -3.94 -2.41
N GLY A 55 12.56 -2.77 -2.09
CA GLY A 55 11.16 -2.45 -2.30
C GLY A 55 10.86 -1.01 -1.89
N PHE A 56 9.62 -0.60 -2.02
CA PHE A 56 9.14 0.70 -1.59
C PHE A 56 7.65 0.65 -1.31
N TYR A 57 7.17 1.65 -0.58
CA TYR A 57 5.75 1.94 -0.54
C TYR A 57 5.51 3.45 -0.51
N THR A 58 4.34 3.89 -0.95
CA THR A 58 3.90 5.29 -0.89
C THR A 58 2.63 5.46 -0.07
N ILE A 59 2.42 6.69 0.40
CA ILE A 59 1.29 7.06 1.24
C ILE A 59 0.59 8.29 0.66
N LYS A 60 -0.74 8.22 0.49
CA LYS A 60 -1.59 9.41 0.41
C LYS A 60 -1.90 9.87 1.83
N ARG A 61 -1.58 11.12 2.15
CA ARG A 61 -1.82 11.66 3.49
C ARG A 61 -3.28 12.05 3.63
N LYS A 62 -3.84 11.85 4.82
CA LYS A 62 -5.10 12.52 5.18
C LYS A 62 -4.97 14.03 4.94
N GLY A 63 -5.94 14.61 4.23
CA GLY A 63 -5.97 16.01 3.84
C GLY A 63 -5.17 16.35 2.57
N SER A 64 -4.42 15.42 1.95
CA SER A 64 -3.82 15.69 0.63
C SER A 64 -4.86 15.58 -0.48
N LEU A 65 -4.71 16.40 -1.52
CA LEU A 65 -5.58 16.38 -2.71
C LEU A 65 -5.54 15.02 -3.40
N CYS A 66 -6.69 14.57 -3.91
CA CYS A 66 -6.82 13.30 -4.62
C CYS A 66 -6.28 13.41 -6.05
N ASP A 67 -6.57 14.54 -6.71
CA ASP A 67 -6.05 14.91 -8.01
C ASP A 67 -5.98 16.45 -8.12
N SER A 68 -5.42 16.96 -9.22
CA SER A 68 -5.25 18.41 -9.43
C SER A 68 -6.53 19.14 -9.89
N CYS A 69 -7.56 18.40 -10.26
CA CYS A 69 -8.77 18.90 -10.91
C CYS A 69 -9.98 18.91 -9.96
N THR A 70 -9.99 18.02 -8.97
CA THR A 70 -11.01 17.91 -7.94
C THR A 70 -10.50 18.55 -6.66
N SER A 71 -11.33 19.39 -6.02
CA SER A 71 -11.02 19.92 -4.68
C SER A 71 -11.24 18.87 -3.58
N GLN A 72 -11.15 17.58 -3.90
CA GLN A 72 -11.35 16.49 -2.97
C GLN A 72 -10.02 16.09 -2.33
N SER A 73 -10.06 15.84 -1.03
CA SER A 73 -8.88 15.43 -0.25
C SER A 73 -9.14 14.10 0.46
N TYR A 74 -8.09 13.29 0.61
CA TYR A 74 -8.18 12.02 1.31
C TYR A 74 -8.66 12.21 2.75
N THR A 75 -9.63 11.42 3.18
CA THR A 75 -10.22 11.54 4.52
C THR A 75 -9.52 10.69 5.58
N LEU A 76 -8.56 9.86 5.18
CA LEU A 76 -7.74 8.98 6.00
C LEU A 76 -6.37 8.74 5.35
N PRO A 77 -5.33 8.31 6.08
CA PRO A 77 -4.08 7.88 5.46
C PRO A 77 -4.27 6.61 4.63
N VAL A 78 -3.71 6.58 3.43
CA VAL A 78 -3.84 5.44 2.51
C VAL A 78 -2.46 4.94 2.07
N LEU A 79 -2.19 3.65 2.26
CA LEU A 79 -1.07 2.93 1.64
C LEU A 79 -1.37 2.80 0.14
N ASP A 80 -0.70 3.62 -0.66
CA ASP A 80 -1.08 3.83 -2.05
C ASP A 80 -0.48 2.80 -2.99
N THR A 81 0.83 2.59 -2.88
CA THR A 81 1.54 1.55 -3.60
C THR A 81 2.45 0.82 -2.65
N LEU A 82 2.59 -0.49 -2.82
CA LEU A 82 3.56 -1.30 -2.10
C LEU A 82 4.16 -2.31 -3.06
N PHE A 83 5.47 -2.32 -3.14
CA PHE A 83 6.20 -3.22 -4.03
C PHE A 83 7.45 -3.78 -3.36
N VAL A 84 7.65 -5.09 -3.55
CA VAL A 84 8.88 -5.79 -3.19
C VAL A 84 9.42 -6.45 -4.45
N ARG A 85 10.70 -6.20 -4.74
CA ARG A 85 11.40 -6.81 -5.88
C ARG A 85 11.42 -8.32 -5.76
N ARG A 86 11.28 -9.02 -6.88
CA ARG A 86 11.06 -10.46 -7.01
C ARG A 86 12.09 -11.29 -6.24
N ARG A 87 13.38 -10.94 -6.36
CA ARG A 87 14.47 -11.63 -5.65
C ARG A 87 14.41 -11.53 -4.12
N TRP A 88 13.69 -10.54 -3.59
CA TRP A 88 13.52 -10.30 -2.16
C TRP A 88 12.13 -10.74 -1.63
N ARG A 89 11.26 -11.29 -2.49
CA ARG A 89 9.93 -11.78 -2.08
C ARG A 89 10.04 -13.05 -1.23
N ARG A 90 8.93 -13.40 -0.57
CA ARG A 90 8.80 -14.57 0.33
C ARG A 90 9.67 -14.52 1.60
N ALA A 91 10.26 -13.36 1.90
CA ALA A 91 11.05 -13.11 3.12
C ALA A 91 10.30 -12.26 4.17
N GLY A 92 8.97 -12.08 4.04
CA GLY A 92 8.17 -11.30 4.98
C GLY A 92 8.29 -9.77 4.86
N LEU A 93 9.01 -9.26 3.87
CA LEU A 93 9.28 -7.82 3.72
C LEU A 93 8.02 -6.97 3.55
N ALA A 94 7.04 -7.44 2.76
CA ALA A 94 5.77 -6.74 2.58
C ALA A 94 4.95 -6.65 3.88
N LEU A 95 5.03 -7.68 4.74
CA LEU A 95 4.38 -7.65 6.07
C LEU A 95 5.00 -6.57 6.94
N GLY A 96 6.33 -6.51 7.01
CA GLY A 96 7.02 -5.49 7.79
C GLY A 96 6.76 -4.07 7.28
N MET A 97 6.60 -3.88 5.96
CA MET A 97 6.22 -2.58 5.39
C MET A 97 4.77 -2.20 5.72
N LEU A 98 3.84 -3.16 5.72
CA LEU A 98 2.46 -2.95 6.16
C LEU A 98 2.39 -2.61 7.66
N GLU A 99 3.16 -3.31 8.48
CA GLU A 99 3.29 -3.05 9.92
C GLU A 99 3.86 -1.65 10.20
N ASP A 100 4.92 -1.25 9.49
CA ASP A 100 5.51 0.09 9.57
C ASP A 100 4.51 1.19 9.18
N PHE A 101 3.70 0.95 8.14
CA PHE A 101 2.60 1.86 7.77
C PHE A 101 1.56 1.98 8.88
N CYS A 102 1.00 0.86 9.36
CA CYS A 102 -0.03 0.89 10.40
C CYS A 102 0.47 1.53 11.71
N SER A 103 1.71 1.22 12.10
CA SER A 103 2.33 1.79 13.30
C SER A 103 2.58 3.30 13.17
N SER A 104 2.94 3.78 11.97
CA SER A 104 3.13 5.21 11.69
C SER A 104 1.84 6.03 11.87
N PHE A 105 0.67 5.40 11.81
CA PHE A 105 -0.65 6.03 11.93
C PHE A 105 -1.51 5.38 13.04
N ALA A 106 -0.87 4.94 14.13
CA ALA A 106 -1.55 4.22 15.20
C ALA A 106 -2.72 5.00 15.84
N SER A 107 -2.69 6.33 15.82
CA SER A 107 -3.73 7.21 16.36
C SER A 107 -4.95 7.40 15.44
N GLU A 108 -4.89 6.96 14.18
CA GLU A 108 -6.00 7.13 13.24
C GLU A 108 -7.03 6.01 13.41
N GLU A 109 -8.31 6.38 13.45
CA GLU A 109 -9.41 5.42 13.61
C GLU A 109 -9.54 4.47 12.42
N ALA A 110 -9.21 4.95 11.21
CA ALA A 110 -9.28 4.19 9.98
C ALA A 110 -8.01 4.41 9.13
N LEU A 111 -7.56 3.33 8.50
CA LEU A 111 -6.43 3.30 7.57
C LEU A 111 -6.88 2.71 6.24
N GLY A 112 -6.30 3.19 5.15
CA GLY A 112 -6.61 2.74 3.80
C GLY A 112 -5.46 1.96 3.14
N ILE A 113 -5.81 1.10 2.21
CA ILE A 113 -4.98 0.61 1.12
C ILE A 113 -5.69 0.99 -0.19
N SER A 114 -4.99 1.59 -1.14
CA SER A 114 -5.60 2.02 -2.40
C SER A 114 -6.20 0.84 -3.17
N CYS A 115 -7.41 1.03 -3.69
CA CYS A 115 -8.06 0.12 -4.63
C CYS A 115 -7.43 0.26 -6.04
N PRO A 116 -7.25 -0.84 -6.80
CA PRO A 116 -7.49 -2.23 -6.41
C PRO A 116 -6.32 -2.87 -5.65
N ILE A 117 -6.62 -3.71 -4.66
CA ILE A 117 -5.63 -4.55 -3.98
C ILE A 117 -5.39 -5.82 -4.81
N SER A 118 -4.12 -6.12 -5.11
CA SER A 118 -3.75 -7.35 -5.82
C SER A 118 -4.00 -8.61 -4.99
N ALA A 119 -4.19 -9.76 -5.65
CA ALA A 119 -4.41 -11.04 -4.97
C ALA A 119 -3.23 -11.39 -4.03
N SER A 120 -2.00 -11.09 -4.45
CA SER A 120 -0.81 -11.29 -3.61
C SER A 120 -0.79 -10.38 -2.39
N MET A 121 -1.24 -9.13 -2.52
CA MET A 121 -1.34 -8.20 -1.39
C MET A 121 -2.47 -8.60 -0.43
N TYR A 122 -3.59 -9.12 -0.93
CA TYR A 122 -4.64 -9.68 -0.07
C TYR A 122 -4.12 -10.83 0.83
N GLN A 123 -3.22 -11.67 0.32
CA GLN A 123 -2.57 -12.71 1.14
C GLN A 123 -1.70 -12.12 2.24
N VAL A 124 -0.98 -11.03 1.95
CA VAL A 124 -0.18 -10.28 2.95
C VAL A 124 -1.10 -9.68 4.01
N CYS A 125 -2.14 -8.95 3.59
CA CYS A 125 -3.13 -8.36 4.49
C CYS A 125 -3.79 -9.41 5.38
N ARG A 126 -4.19 -10.56 4.82
CA ARG A 126 -4.77 -11.67 5.60
C ARG A 126 -3.83 -12.14 6.69
N LYS A 127 -2.57 -12.41 6.35
CA LYS A 127 -1.58 -12.88 7.33
C LYS A 127 -1.31 -11.83 8.40
N PHE A 128 -1.26 -10.55 8.04
CA PHE A 128 -1.12 -9.45 8.97
C PHE A 128 -2.32 -9.34 9.92
N LEU A 129 -3.55 -9.31 9.41
CA LEU A 129 -4.77 -9.18 10.21
C LEU A 129 -5.09 -10.43 11.06
N LEU A 130 -4.49 -11.58 10.76
CA LEU A 130 -4.51 -12.74 11.66
C LEU A 130 -3.67 -12.51 12.92
N ALA A 131 -2.56 -11.79 12.81
CA ALA A 131 -1.67 -11.47 13.94
C ALA A 131 -2.10 -10.19 14.70
N HIS A 132 -2.82 -9.28 14.03
CA HIS A 132 -3.23 -7.98 14.54
C HIS A 132 -4.76 -7.84 14.50
N GLU A 133 -5.45 -8.44 15.47
CA GLU A 133 -6.92 -8.48 15.49
C GLU A 133 -7.54 -7.09 15.62
N GLU A 134 -6.86 -6.19 16.33
CA GLU A 134 -7.24 -4.80 16.55
C GLU A 134 -7.31 -3.96 15.26
N LEU A 135 -6.66 -4.44 14.19
CA LEU A 135 -6.66 -3.76 12.88
C LEU A 135 -7.74 -4.28 11.93
N ARG A 136 -8.46 -5.37 12.27
CA ARG A 136 -9.50 -5.97 11.41
C ARG A 136 -10.65 -5.01 11.10
N ASP A 137 -10.99 -4.15 12.05
CA ASP A 137 -12.05 -3.14 11.92
C ASP A 137 -11.51 -1.75 11.54
N ARG A 138 -10.19 -1.62 11.33
CA ARG A 138 -9.52 -0.34 11.04
C ARG A 138 -8.89 -0.27 9.65
N LEU A 139 -8.63 -1.40 8.99
CA LEU A 139 -7.96 -1.44 7.70
C LEU A 139 -8.97 -1.67 6.55
N PHE A 140 -9.03 -0.70 5.64
CA PHE A 140 -9.98 -0.67 4.53
C PHE A 140 -9.27 -0.64 3.18
N GLU A 141 -9.85 -1.30 2.18
CA GLU A 141 -9.58 -1.00 0.79
C GLU A 141 -10.36 0.26 0.43
N VAL A 142 -9.70 1.20 -0.23
CA VAL A 142 -10.17 2.58 -0.36
C VAL A 142 -10.14 3.03 -1.81
N GLU A 143 -11.30 3.48 -2.29
CA GLU A 143 -11.40 4.34 -3.47
C GLU A 143 -11.31 5.80 -3.04
N ALA A 144 -10.52 6.62 -3.74
CA ALA A 144 -10.37 8.04 -3.41
C ALA A 144 -11.73 8.79 -3.47
N PRO A 145 -12.02 9.76 -2.57
CA PRO A 145 -11.22 10.27 -1.44
C PRO A 145 -11.30 9.42 -0.15
N GLY A 146 -11.96 8.27 -0.20
CA GLY A 146 -12.08 7.34 0.92
C GLY A 146 -13.11 7.76 1.95
N GLY A 147 -14.23 8.35 1.55
CA GLY A 147 -15.39 8.49 2.43
C GLY A 147 -15.96 7.14 2.88
N TRP A 148 -16.91 7.14 3.83
CA TRP A 148 -17.46 5.89 4.40
C TRP A 148 -18.03 4.92 3.36
N SER A 149 -18.70 5.42 2.31
CA SER A 149 -19.22 4.61 1.21
C SER A 149 -18.16 4.12 0.22
N GLN A 150 -16.92 4.57 0.35
CA GLN A 150 -15.79 4.30 -0.54
C GLN A 150 -14.73 3.42 0.15
N ARG A 151 -15.11 2.78 1.25
CA ARG A 151 -14.28 1.89 2.05
C ARG A 151 -14.90 0.51 2.07
N SER A 152 -14.09 -0.51 1.83
CA SER A 152 -14.46 -1.91 2.04
C SER A 152 -13.52 -2.55 3.03
N SER A 153 -14.02 -3.32 4.00
CA SER A 153 -13.15 -3.98 4.98
C SER A 153 -12.19 -4.94 4.29
N VAL A 154 -10.87 -4.72 4.47
CA VAL A 154 -9.85 -5.63 3.94
C VAL A 154 -9.99 -7.01 4.57
N TRP A 155 -10.32 -7.07 5.87
CA TRP A 155 -10.51 -8.32 6.57
C TRP A 155 -11.61 -9.18 5.95
N LEU A 156 -12.77 -8.56 5.67
CA LEU A 156 -13.90 -9.28 5.06
C LEU A 156 -13.58 -9.73 3.63
N ARG A 157 -12.91 -8.89 2.84
CA ARG A 157 -12.52 -9.21 1.45
C ARG A 157 -11.39 -10.24 1.35
N ALA A 158 -10.50 -10.29 2.34
CA ALA A 158 -9.39 -11.24 2.38
C ALA A 158 -9.79 -12.65 2.83
N ARG A 159 -11.07 -12.87 3.18
CA ARG A 159 -11.57 -14.21 3.52
C ARG A 159 -11.57 -15.09 2.27
N PRO A 160 -11.15 -16.37 2.37
CA PRO A 160 -11.32 -17.30 1.27
C PRO A 160 -12.82 -17.39 0.93
N GLU A 161 -13.15 -17.36 -0.36
CA GLU A 161 -14.52 -17.54 -0.85
C GLU A 161 -15.03 -18.91 -0.35
N GLY A 162 -16.01 -18.87 0.57
CA GLY A 162 -16.46 -20.06 1.28
C GLY A 162 -17.04 -19.78 2.66
N THR A 163 -17.99 -18.86 2.74
CA THR A 163 -19.09 -18.87 3.72
C THR A 163 -20.13 -17.84 3.28
N ALA A 164 -20.67 -18.03 2.07
CA ALA A 164 -22.02 -17.56 1.79
C ALA A 164 -22.93 -18.39 2.71
N ALA A 165 -23.22 -17.86 3.89
CA ALA A 165 -24.34 -18.34 4.68
C ALA A 165 -25.58 -17.99 3.87
N HIS A 166 -26.15 -18.98 3.18
CA HIS A 166 -27.56 -18.95 2.83
C HIS A 166 -28.33 -18.60 4.11
N ARG A 167 -28.97 -17.44 4.10
CA ARG A 167 -30.18 -17.15 4.86
C ARG A 167 -31.24 -16.75 3.87
#